data_AF-A0A914PEL7-F1
#
_entry.id   AF-A0A914PEL7-F1
#
_cell.length_a   1.000
_cell.length_b   1.000
_cell.length_c   1.000
_cell.angle_alpha   90.00
_cell.angle_beta   90.00
_cell.angle_gamma   90.00
#
_symmetry.space_group_name_H-M   'P 1'
#
loop_
_entity.id
_entity.type
_entity.pdbx_description
1 polymer ?
#
loop_
_entity_poly.entity_id
_entity_poly.type
_entity_poly.pdbx_seq_one_letter_code
_entity_poly.pdbx_strand_id
1 'polypeptide(L)'
;MIPGNWSWTDNTTFDFKDWAPTEPQNLTQSCGAVTIQNGYWASDDCFKTKPYVCEVLPALPTTVATSPAYPAYMNCSYGFIYFEPTHSCYGRGDYGTYTVNWTTAEAYCEARGSHLVSLHSFEETKFVSS
;
A
#
# COMPACT_ATOMS: atom_id res chain seq x y z
N MET A 1 -12.74 21.23 6.01
CA MET A 1 -12.33 20.11 5.13
C MET A 1 -13.51 19.14 5.10
N ILE A 2 -13.95 18.72 3.92
CA ILE A 2 -15.23 18.01 3.74
C ILE A 2 -15.09 16.60 4.33
N PRO A 3 -15.99 16.16 5.24
CA PRO A 3 -16.04 14.76 5.65
C PRO A 3 -16.35 13.87 4.45
N GLY A 4 -15.50 12.87 4.20
CA GLY A 4 -15.78 11.80 3.23
C GLY A 4 -15.08 11.86 1.87
N ASN A 5 -14.03 12.68 1.68
CA ASN A 5 -13.22 12.63 0.46
C ASN A 5 -11.89 11.90 0.71
N TRP A 6 -11.92 10.57 0.61
CA TRP A 6 -10.76 9.69 0.74
C TRP A 6 -10.07 9.49 -0.61
N SER A 7 -8.74 9.41 -0.60
CA SER A 7 -7.92 9.18 -1.78
C SER A 7 -6.68 8.36 -1.42
N TRP A 8 -6.18 7.58 -2.38
CA TRP A 8 -4.91 6.87 -2.25
C TRP A 8 -3.71 7.79 -2.48
N THR A 9 -2.57 7.47 -1.86
CA THR A 9 -1.34 8.28 -1.97
C THR A 9 -0.68 8.17 -3.33
N ASP A 10 -0.87 7.05 -4.02
CA ASP A 10 -0.38 6.78 -5.37
C ASP A 10 -1.27 7.39 -6.48
N ASN A 11 -2.34 8.09 -6.10
CA ASN A 11 -3.35 8.68 -6.99
C ASN A 11 -4.18 7.67 -7.80
N THR A 12 -4.22 6.39 -7.41
CA THR A 12 -5.16 5.42 -7.97
C THR A 12 -6.60 5.75 -7.59
N THR A 13 -7.56 5.12 -8.28
CA THR A 13 -8.99 5.36 -8.05
C THR A 13 -9.42 4.87 -6.67
N PHE A 14 -10.29 5.64 -6.01
CA PHE A 14 -10.87 5.27 -4.72
C PHE A 14 -12.28 4.65 -4.90
N ASP A 15 -12.33 3.52 -5.61
CA ASP A 15 -13.56 2.81 -6.00
C ASP A 15 -13.83 1.55 -5.15
N PHE A 16 -12.80 0.77 -4.81
CA PHE A 16 -12.91 -0.31 -3.82
C PHE A 16 -12.89 0.25 -2.38
N LYS A 17 -13.74 -0.31 -1.50
CA LYS A 17 -13.91 0.15 -0.12
C LYS A 17 -14.28 -1.03 0.77
N ASP A 18 -13.42 -1.36 1.73
CA ASP A 18 -13.69 -2.43 2.71
C ASP A 18 -13.55 -1.92 4.16
N TRP A 19 -14.25 -0.82 4.45
CA TRP A 19 -14.30 -0.24 5.80
C TRP A 19 -14.93 -1.20 6.80
N ALA A 20 -14.38 -1.23 8.02
CA ALA A 20 -14.98 -1.94 9.13
C ALA A 20 -16.38 -1.36 9.44
N PRO A 21 -17.28 -2.15 10.07
CA PRO A 21 -18.55 -1.61 10.55
C PRO A 21 -18.30 -0.35 11.40
N THR A 22 -19.03 0.73 11.10
CA THR A 22 -18.94 2.06 11.75
C THR A 22 -17.75 2.94 11.35
N GLU A 23 -16.93 2.51 10.39
CA GLU A 23 -15.87 3.32 9.77
C GLU A 23 -16.30 3.87 8.39
N PRO A 24 -15.67 4.96 7.90
CA PRO A 24 -14.70 5.81 8.59
C PRO A 24 -15.36 6.75 9.62
N GLN A 25 -14.63 7.06 10.69
CA GLN A 25 -14.99 8.08 11.67
C GLN A 25 -14.64 9.49 11.20
N ASN A 26 -15.37 10.48 11.72
CA ASN A 26 -15.14 11.90 11.43
C ASN A 26 -14.03 12.49 12.30
N LEU A 27 -12.77 12.12 12.06
CA LEU A 27 -11.61 12.75 12.71
C LEU A 27 -11.12 13.94 11.88
N THR A 28 -10.50 14.92 12.54
CA THR A 28 -10.06 16.17 11.90
C THR A 28 -8.83 15.97 11.00
N GLN A 29 -8.10 14.86 11.18
CA GLN A 29 -6.93 14.41 10.40
C GLN A 29 -6.89 12.87 10.40
N SER A 30 -7.78 12.26 9.61
CA SER A 30 -7.87 10.79 9.48
C SER A 30 -6.95 10.26 8.39
N CYS A 31 -6.24 9.18 8.71
CA CYS A 31 -5.54 8.33 7.74
C CYS A 31 -6.17 6.94 7.73
N GLY A 32 -6.05 6.23 6.60
CA GLY A 32 -6.57 4.87 6.46
C GLY A 32 -5.55 3.85 6.97
N ALA A 33 -6.02 2.83 7.68
CA ALA A 33 -5.20 1.69 8.07
C ALA A 33 -5.97 0.39 7.88
N VAL A 34 -5.29 -0.65 7.40
CA VAL A 34 -5.83 -2.01 7.35
C VAL A 34 -5.59 -2.72 8.70
N THR A 35 -6.60 -3.42 9.19
CA THR A 35 -6.50 -4.22 10.41
C THR A 35 -5.93 -5.61 10.09
N ILE A 36 -4.84 -5.98 10.75
CA ILE A 36 -4.20 -7.30 10.55
C ILE A 36 -5.12 -8.45 11.02
N GLN A 37 -6.08 -8.18 11.90
CA GLN A 37 -6.97 -9.21 12.47
C GLN A 37 -7.99 -9.76 11.48
N ASN A 38 -8.51 -8.91 10.58
CA ASN A 38 -9.62 -9.27 9.70
C ASN A 38 -9.61 -8.59 8.32
N GLY A 39 -8.61 -7.75 8.02
CA GLY A 39 -8.45 -7.10 6.72
C GLY A 39 -9.30 -5.85 6.52
N TYR A 40 -10.18 -5.50 7.46
CA TYR A 40 -11.02 -4.30 7.30
C TYR A 40 -10.21 -3.01 7.45
N TRP A 41 -10.73 -1.95 6.84
CA TRP A 41 -10.11 -0.63 6.91
C TRP A 41 -10.72 0.16 8.07
N ALA A 42 -9.88 0.92 8.75
CA ALA A 42 -10.30 1.85 9.78
C ALA A 42 -9.67 3.21 9.54
N SER A 43 -10.43 4.26 9.84
CA SER A 43 -9.85 5.59 9.96
C SER A 43 -9.12 5.67 11.30
N ASP A 44 -7.91 6.23 11.31
CA ASP A 44 -7.14 6.41 12.53
C ASP A 44 -6.35 7.72 12.49
N ASP A 45 -5.83 8.10 13.65
CA ASP A 45 -4.96 9.25 13.82
C ASP A 45 -3.64 9.04 13.06
N CYS A 46 -3.41 9.90 12.06
CA CYS A 46 -2.22 9.90 11.21
C CYS A 46 -0.89 9.98 11.97
N PHE A 47 -0.88 10.52 13.19
CA PHE A 47 0.33 10.69 14.00
C PHE A 47 0.73 9.45 14.78
N LYS A 48 -0.15 8.45 14.90
CA LYS A 48 0.18 7.18 15.55
C LYS A 48 1.19 6.40 14.73
N THR A 49 2.19 5.84 15.41
CA THR A 49 3.17 4.99 14.76
C THR A 49 2.60 3.60 14.49
N LYS A 50 2.74 3.12 13.26
CA LYS A 50 2.21 1.83 12.80
C LYS A 50 3.18 1.14 11.85
N PRO A 51 3.12 -0.20 11.72
CA PRO A 51 3.72 -0.87 10.58
C PRO A 51 3.02 -0.43 9.30
N TYR A 52 3.73 -0.50 8.19
CA TYR A 52 3.27 -0.02 6.91
C TYR A 52 3.79 -0.91 5.78
N VAL A 53 3.10 -0.84 4.64
CA VAL A 53 3.42 -1.61 3.43
C VAL A 53 3.51 -0.62 2.27
N CYS A 54 4.60 -0.71 1.51
CA CYS A 54 4.79 0.01 0.28
C CYS A 54 4.34 -0.84 -0.92
N GLU A 55 3.74 -0.21 -1.91
CA GLU A 55 3.34 -0.80 -3.19
C GLU A 55 4.06 -0.10 -4.34
N VAL A 56 4.52 -0.88 -5.32
CA VAL A 56 5.11 -0.36 -6.55
C VAL A 56 4.79 -1.26 -7.72
N LEU A 57 4.48 -0.67 -8.88
CA LEU A 57 4.39 -1.41 -10.12
C LEU A 57 5.79 -1.93 -10.51
N PRO A 58 5.92 -3.19 -10.95
CA PRO A 58 7.17 -3.73 -11.47
C PRO A 58 7.69 -2.83 -12.58
N ALA A 59 9.00 -2.56 -12.58
CA ALA A 59 9.61 -1.74 -13.60
C ALA A 59 9.35 -2.37 -14.99
N LEU A 60 8.75 -1.59 -15.90
CA LEU A 60 8.67 -1.98 -17.29
C LEU A 60 10.12 -2.15 -17.82
N PRO A 61 10.43 -3.24 -18.56
CA PRO A 61 11.75 -3.38 -19.14
C PRO A 61 12.00 -2.24 -20.13
N THR A 62 12.97 -1.39 -19.81
CA THR A 62 13.39 -0.24 -20.64
C THR A 62 14.21 -0.65 -21.86
N THR A 63 14.51 -1.93 -22.01
CA THR A 63 15.27 -2.49 -23.14
C THR A 63 14.51 -3.63 -23.79
N VAL A 64 14.45 -3.63 -25.12
CA VAL A 64 13.91 -4.72 -25.95
C VAL A 64 14.53 -6.04 -25.49
N ALA A 65 13.71 -6.89 -24.87
CA ALA A 65 14.14 -8.16 -24.30
C ALA A 65 14.67 -9.09 -25.41
N THR A 66 15.97 -9.35 -25.43
CA THR A 66 16.61 -10.30 -26.37
C THR A 66 16.83 -11.69 -25.77
N SER A 67 16.11 -12.08 -24.72
CA SER A 67 16.27 -13.41 -24.10
C SER A 67 14.92 -14.03 -23.72
N PRO A 68 14.69 -15.33 -23.99
CA PRO A 68 13.53 -16.05 -23.51
C PRO A 68 13.79 -16.47 -22.05
N ALA A 69 13.76 -15.51 -21.14
CA ALA A 69 13.70 -15.75 -19.71
C ALA A 69 12.49 -14.98 -19.17
N TYR A 70 11.91 -15.48 -18.08
CA TYR A 70 10.72 -14.97 -17.39
C TYR A 70 10.46 -13.47 -17.60
N PRO A 71 9.20 -13.07 -17.78
CA PRO A 71 8.90 -11.68 -18.03
C PRO A 71 9.47 -10.78 -16.92
N ALA A 72 10.24 -9.76 -17.32
CA ALA A 72 10.89 -8.83 -16.41
C ALA A 72 9.91 -8.12 -15.45
N TYR A 73 8.60 -8.12 -15.79
CA TYR A 73 7.52 -7.61 -14.96
C TYR A 73 7.22 -8.45 -13.69
N MET A 74 7.89 -9.58 -13.48
CA MET A 74 7.76 -10.37 -12.24
C MET A 74 8.91 -10.12 -11.24
N ASN A 75 9.88 -9.28 -11.58
CA ASN A 75 11.05 -9.02 -10.74
C ASN A 75 10.81 -7.82 -9.81
N CYS A 76 10.44 -8.11 -8.56
CA CYS A 76 10.42 -7.11 -7.52
C CYS A 76 11.83 -6.80 -6.99
N SER A 77 12.05 -5.56 -6.57
CA SER A 77 13.28 -5.16 -5.88
C SER A 77 13.44 -5.93 -4.56
N TYR A 78 14.68 -6.04 -4.05
CA TYR A 78 14.94 -6.72 -2.78
C TYR A 78 14.06 -6.19 -1.65
N GLY A 79 13.42 -7.10 -0.91
CA GLY A 79 12.47 -6.78 0.16
C GLY A 79 11.02 -6.56 -0.28
N PHE A 80 10.70 -6.74 -1.57
CA PHE A 80 9.33 -6.73 -2.09
C PHE A 80 8.91 -8.11 -2.59
N ILE A 81 7.62 -8.42 -2.47
CA ILE A 81 6.98 -9.66 -2.90
C ILE A 81 6.00 -9.33 -4.03
N TYR A 82 6.09 -10.07 -5.14
CA TYR A 82 5.18 -9.93 -6.27
C TYR A 82 3.83 -10.57 -5.96
N PHE A 83 2.75 -9.84 -6.21
CA PHE A 83 1.38 -10.37 -6.15
C PHE A 83 0.79 -10.36 -7.55
N GLU A 84 0.55 -11.56 -8.10
CA GLU A 84 0.10 -11.74 -9.48
C GLU A 84 -1.26 -11.07 -9.78
N PRO A 85 -2.29 -11.14 -8.90
CA PRO A 85 -3.60 -10.55 -9.19
C PRO A 85 -3.60 -9.04 -9.43
N THR A 86 -2.66 -8.30 -8.84
CA THR A 86 -2.53 -6.84 -9.04
C THR A 86 -1.39 -6.49 -9.99
N HIS A 87 -0.55 -7.47 -10.33
CA HIS A 87 0.73 -7.26 -10.98
C HIS A 87 1.62 -6.22 -10.26
N SER A 88 1.46 -6.06 -8.94
CA SER A 88 2.23 -5.11 -8.11
C SER A 88 3.24 -5.84 -7.22
N CYS A 89 4.24 -5.09 -6.76
CA CYS A 89 5.23 -5.50 -5.77
C CYS A 89 4.92 -4.85 -4.42
N TYR A 90 4.92 -5.64 -3.34
CA TYR A 90 4.58 -5.19 -1.99
C TYR A 90 5.74 -5.41 -1.02
N GLY A 91 6.13 -4.38 -0.29
CA GLY A 91 7.28 -4.43 0.62
C GLY A 91 6.93 -3.87 1.99
N ARG A 92 7.24 -4.60 3.06
CA ARG A 92 7.00 -4.10 4.42
C ARG A 92 8.04 -3.03 4.77
N GLY A 93 7.62 -2.03 5.53
CA GLY A 93 8.49 -0.98 6.04
C GLY A 93 9.46 -1.49 7.11
N ASP A 94 10.76 -1.58 6.78
CA ASP A 94 11.82 -2.05 7.69
C ASP A 94 12.65 -0.89 8.28
N TYR A 95 12.07 0.30 8.44
CA TYR A 95 12.79 1.46 8.98
C TYR A 95 12.99 1.35 10.49
N GLY A 96 14.18 0.94 10.94
CA GLY A 96 14.78 1.10 12.28
C GLY A 96 14.02 0.53 13.50
N THR A 97 12.72 0.82 13.61
CA THR A 97 11.77 0.47 14.67
C THR A 97 10.50 -0.21 14.15
N TYR A 98 10.43 -0.58 12.86
CA TYR A 98 9.29 -1.24 12.19
C TYR A 98 7.94 -0.49 12.21
N THR A 99 7.86 0.65 12.91
CA THR A 99 6.65 1.46 13.05
C THR A 99 7.00 2.93 13.01
N VAL A 100 6.27 3.69 12.20
CA VAL A 100 6.40 5.15 12.03
C VAL A 100 5.02 5.76 11.77
N ASN A 101 4.89 7.08 11.85
CA ASN A 101 3.63 7.75 11.53
C ASN A 101 3.35 7.75 10.02
N TRP A 102 2.14 8.13 9.61
CA TRP A 102 1.71 8.06 8.22
C TRP A 102 2.61 8.86 7.26
N THR A 103 2.96 10.10 7.62
CA THR A 103 3.79 10.97 6.77
C THR A 103 5.19 10.39 6.58
N THR A 104 5.80 9.84 7.64
CA THR A 104 7.12 9.20 7.55
C THR A 104 7.05 7.89 6.76
N ALA A 105 5.96 7.14 6.87
CA ALA A 105 5.76 5.90 6.13
C ALA A 105 5.67 6.16 4.61
N GLU A 106 4.88 7.15 4.20
CA GLU A 106 4.76 7.56 2.79
C GLU A 106 6.12 8.03 2.24
N ALA A 107 6.80 8.94 2.94
CA ALA A 107 8.11 9.43 2.53
C ALA A 107 9.15 8.30 2.38
N TYR A 108 9.06 7.24 3.19
CA TYR A 108 9.90 6.06 3.06
C TYR A 108 9.57 5.26 1.79
N CYS A 109 8.29 5.08 1.47
CA CYS A 109 7.89 4.42 0.23
C CYS A 109 8.30 5.25 -1.00
N GLU A 110 8.08 6.57 -0.98
CA GLU A 110 8.46 7.46 -2.08
C GLU A 110 9.98 7.43 -2.34
N ALA A 111 10.80 7.36 -1.30
CA ALA A 111 12.25 7.24 -1.42
C ALA A 111 12.70 5.95 -2.15
N ARG A 112 11.83 4.96 -2.27
CA ARG A 112 12.05 3.69 -2.99
C ARG A 112 11.34 3.65 -4.35
N GLY A 113 10.79 4.79 -4.81
CA GLY A 113 9.99 4.87 -6.03
C GLY A 113 8.64 4.15 -5.91
N SER A 114 8.11 4.05 -4.70
CA SER A 114 6.87 3.36 -4.35
C SER A 114 5.94 4.32 -3.59
N HIS A 115 4.74 3.88 -3.27
CA HIS A 115 3.82 4.62 -2.39
C HIS A 115 3.33 3.71 -1.26
N LEU A 116 2.71 4.26 -0.22
CA LEU A 116 1.89 3.43 0.66
C LEU A 116 0.87 2.63 -0.16
N VAL A 117 0.61 1.40 0.29
CA VAL A 117 -0.28 0.50 -0.44
C VAL A 117 -1.65 1.11 -0.68
N SER A 118 -2.11 0.98 -1.92
CA SER A 118 -3.48 1.21 -2.33
C SER A 118 -4.21 -0.13 -2.37
N LEU A 119 -5.47 -0.18 -1.93
CA LEU A 119 -6.21 -1.44 -1.86
C LEU A 119 -7.42 -1.38 -2.78
N HIS A 120 -7.44 -2.26 -3.77
CA HIS A 120 -8.40 -2.30 -4.88
C HIS A 120 -9.20 -3.60 -4.93
N SER A 121 -8.88 -4.58 -4.08
CA SER A 121 -9.60 -5.86 -4.01
C SER A 121 -9.52 -6.51 -2.63
N PHE A 122 -10.42 -7.47 -2.41
CA PHE A 122 -10.40 -8.30 -1.21
C PHE A 122 -9.16 -9.22 -1.20
N GLU A 123 -8.79 -9.76 -2.34
CA GLU A 123 -7.61 -10.62 -2.51
C GLU A 123 -6.32 -9.89 -2.13
N GLU A 124 -6.17 -8.65 -2.59
CA GLU A 124 -5.05 -7.78 -2.26
C GLU A 124 -5.03 -7.43 -0.77
N THR A 125 -6.17 -7.02 -0.23
CA THR A 125 -6.31 -6.70 1.21
C THR A 125 -5.87 -7.88 2.06
N LYS A 126 -6.34 -9.09 1.72
CA LYS A 126 -5.98 -10.33 2.39
C LYS A 126 -4.49 -10.65 2.26
N PHE A 127 -3.89 -10.40 1.09
CA PHE A 127 -2.48 -10.61 0.86
C PHE A 127 -1.63 -9.70 1.76
N VAL A 128 -1.93 -8.41 1.83
CA VAL A 128 -1.13 -7.45 2.60
C VAL A 128 -1.35 -7.55 4.12
N SER A 129 -2.50 -8.08 4.55
CA SER A 129 -2.81 -8.29 5.96
C SER A 129 -2.36 -9.65 6.50
N SER A 130 -1.73 -10.50 5.68
CA SER A 130 -1.33 -11.87 6.04
C SER A 130 -0.05 -11.99 6.87
#